data_AF-A0A955FTG9-F1
#
_entry.id   AF-A0A955FTG9-F1
#
_cell.length_a   1.000
_cell.length_b   1.000
_cell.length_c   1.000
_cell.angle_alpha   90.00
_cell.angle_beta   90.00
_cell.angle_gamma   90.00
#
_symmetry.space_group_name_H-M   'P 1'
#
loop_
_entity.id
_entity.type
_entity.pdbx_description
1 polymer ?
#
loop_
_entity_poly.entity_id
_entity_poly.type
_entity_poly.pdbx_seq_one_letter_code
_entity_poly.pdbx_strand_id
1 'polypeptide(L)'
;MNEEKQYPQMTKAEAIQHCKHWGEAIRMDGIPLLTSDEGAAVTLSDALSYPLEMQTWITPETEPLLDEICNYAVAVDNDHTDKEAWEKLLELIDKL
;
A
#
# COMPACT_ATOMS: atom_id res chain seq x y z
N MET A 1 29.35 -8.69 -14.12
CA MET A 1 28.70 -7.74 -13.20
C MET A 1 27.26 -8.19 -13.09
N ASN A 2 26.83 -8.63 -11.91
CA ASN A 2 25.42 -8.92 -11.68
C ASN A 2 24.72 -7.56 -11.63
N GLU A 3 23.95 -7.22 -12.65
CA GLU A 3 22.96 -6.15 -12.54
C GLU A 3 21.94 -6.64 -11.50
N GLU A 4 22.04 -6.14 -10.27
CA GLU A 4 20.96 -6.27 -9.32
C GLU A 4 19.72 -5.70 -10.01
N LYS A 5 18.71 -6.55 -10.25
CA LYS A 5 17.46 -6.12 -10.88
C LYS A 5 16.80 -5.11 -9.97
N GLN A 6 17.07 -3.83 -10.22
CA GLN A 6 16.47 -2.74 -9.45
C GLN A 6 14.96 -2.73 -9.75
N TYR A 7 14.15 -2.67 -8.69
CA TYR A 7 12.70 -2.60 -8.85
C TYR A 7 12.32 -1.31 -9.59
N PRO A 8 11.34 -1.36 -10.52
CA PRO A 8 10.90 -0.18 -11.25
C PRO A 8 10.54 0.98 -10.31
N GLN A 9 11.14 2.15 -10.55
CA GLN A 9 10.84 3.35 -9.78
C GLN A 9 9.68 4.09 -10.45
N MET A 10 8.57 4.23 -9.73
CA MET A 10 7.40 5.00 -10.12
C MET A 10 7.69 6.49 -9.98
N THR A 11 7.10 7.30 -10.86
CA THR A 11 6.93 8.73 -10.61
C THR A 11 5.90 8.95 -9.49
N LYS A 12 5.87 10.16 -8.93
CA LYS A 12 4.84 10.55 -7.95
C LYS A 12 3.41 10.31 -8.44
N ALA A 13 3.13 10.66 -9.69
CA ALA A 13 1.81 10.47 -10.28
C ALA A 13 1.43 8.98 -10.37
N GLU A 14 2.39 8.12 -10.76
CA GLU A 14 2.18 6.67 -10.82
C GLU A 14 1.98 6.06 -9.43
N ALA A 15 2.76 6.48 -8.43
CA ALA A 15 2.57 6.02 -7.05
C ALA A 15 1.19 6.42 -6.49
N ILE A 16 0.74 7.66 -6.74
CA ILE A 16 -0.61 8.11 -6.37
C ILE A 16 -1.68 7.27 -7.08
N GLN A 17 -1.51 6.99 -8.37
CA GLN A 17 -2.44 6.17 -9.13
C GLN A 17 -2.48 4.73 -8.61
N HIS A 18 -1.33 4.17 -8.23
CA HIS A 18 -1.21 2.85 -7.61
C HIS A 18 -1.97 2.79 -6.28
N CYS A 19 -1.77 3.77 -5.40
CA CYS A 19 -2.51 3.88 -4.14
C CYS A 19 -4.03 3.98 -4.37
N LYS A 20 -4.47 4.79 -5.34
CA LYS A 20 -5.90 4.95 -5.67
C LYS A 20 -6.51 3.67 -6.23
N HIS A 21 -5.81 2.99 -7.14
CA HIS A 21 -6.25 1.73 -7.72
C HIS A 21 -6.50 0.66 -6.66
N TRP A 22 -5.54 0.46 -5.76
CA TRP A 22 -5.70 -0.53 -4.69
C TRP A 22 -6.64 -0.06 -3.58
N GLY A 23 -6.72 1.25 -3.31
CA GLY A 23 -7.75 1.81 -2.44
C GLY A 23 -9.17 1.53 -2.95
N GLU A 24 -9.39 1.55 -4.27
CA GLU A 24 -10.65 1.10 -4.87
C GLU A 24 -10.87 -0.40 -4.70
N ALA A 25 -9.83 -1.23 -4.91
CA ALA A 25 -9.90 -2.68 -4.69
C ALA A 25 -10.29 -3.04 -3.24
N ILE A 26 -9.66 -2.41 -2.25
CA ILE A 26 -9.98 -2.58 -0.82
C ILE A 26 -11.46 -2.26 -0.55
N ARG A 27 -11.99 -1.22 -1.19
CA ARG A 27 -13.42 -0.85 -1.03
C ARG A 27 -14.36 -1.83 -1.71
N MET A 28 -13.95 -2.44 -2.82
CA MET A 28 -14.74 -3.45 -3.52
C MET A 28 -14.81 -4.76 -2.73
N ASP A 29 -13.67 -5.23 -2.19
CA ASP A 29 -13.61 -6.44 -1.37
C ASP A 29 -14.24 -6.21 0.01
N GLY A 30 -13.96 -5.05 0.59
CA GLY A 30 -14.44 -4.62 1.89
C GLY A 30 -13.58 -5.15 3.03
N ILE A 31 -13.33 -4.29 4.03
CA ILE A 31 -12.53 -4.62 5.21
C ILE A 31 -13.03 -5.87 5.96
N PRO A 32 -14.35 -6.14 6.11
CA PRO A 32 -14.80 -7.37 6.75
C PRO A 32 -14.34 -8.66 6.04
N LEU A 33 -14.25 -8.64 4.71
CA LEU A 33 -13.74 -9.77 3.94
C LEU A 33 -12.22 -9.88 4.14
N LEU A 34 -11.49 -8.79 3.97
CA LEU A 34 -10.02 -8.76 4.11
C LEU A 34 -9.55 -9.16 5.51
N THR A 35 -10.31 -8.84 6.56
CA THR A 35 -9.98 -9.24 7.94
C THR A 35 -10.35 -10.70 8.26
N SER A 36 -11.09 -11.38 7.38
CA SER A 36 -11.58 -12.76 7.59
C SER A 36 -11.02 -13.78 6.59
N ASP A 37 -10.46 -13.32 5.46
CA ASP A 37 -9.89 -14.14 4.39
C ASP A 37 -8.42 -13.75 4.16
N GLU A 38 -7.52 -14.56 4.72
CA GLU A 38 -6.07 -14.38 4.62
C GLU A 38 -5.57 -14.37 3.16
N GLY A 39 -6.19 -15.17 2.28
CA GLY A 39 -5.75 -15.28 0.88
C GLY A 39 -6.07 -14.03 0.08
N ALA A 40 -7.28 -13.49 0.25
CA ALA A 40 -7.68 -12.23 -0.36
C ALA A 40 -6.83 -11.06 0.19
N ALA A 41 -6.63 -11.03 1.51
CA ALA A 41 -5.84 -10.00 2.16
C ALA A 41 -4.40 -9.97 1.69
N VAL A 42 -3.67 -11.09 1.81
CA VAL A 42 -2.24 -11.17 1.44
C VAL A 42 -2.02 -10.79 -0.02
N THR A 43 -2.89 -11.26 -0.92
CA THR A 43 -2.76 -10.95 -2.35
C THR A 43 -2.92 -9.44 -2.60
N LEU A 44 -3.86 -8.80 -1.92
CA LEU A 44 -4.15 -7.39 -2.11
C LEU A 44 -3.11 -6.50 -1.41
N SER A 45 -2.75 -6.84 -0.18
CA SER A 45 -1.82 -6.06 0.64
C SER A 45 -0.42 -6.05 0.04
N ASP A 46 0.11 -7.21 -0.38
CA ASP A 46 1.42 -7.33 -1.03
C ASP A 46 1.46 -6.52 -2.35
N ALA A 47 0.39 -6.60 -3.14
CA ALA A 47 0.31 -5.88 -4.41
C ALA A 47 0.26 -4.36 -4.24
N LEU A 48 -0.23 -3.87 -3.10
CA LEU A 48 -0.18 -2.46 -2.72
C LEU A 48 1.16 -2.08 -2.09
N SER A 49 1.57 -2.79 -1.04
CA SER A 49 2.69 -2.45 -0.15
C SER A 49 4.03 -2.58 -0.84
N TYR A 50 4.29 -3.71 -1.49
CA TYR A 50 5.62 -4.03 -2.02
C TYR A 50 6.08 -3.02 -3.09
N PRO A 51 5.26 -2.65 -4.10
CA PRO A 51 5.69 -1.64 -5.06
C PRO A 51 5.94 -0.26 -4.44
N LEU A 52 5.21 0.11 -3.38
CA LEU A 52 5.40 1.39 -2.67
C LEU A 52 6.67 1.37 -1.80
N GLU A 53 6.92 0.29 -1.07
CA GLU A 53 8.11 0.13 -0.22
C GLU A 53 9.40 0.21 -1.04
N MET A 54 9.37 -0.29 -2.27
CA MET A 54 10.52 -0.27 -3.17
C MET A 54 10.86 1.11 -3.76
N GLN A 55 10.09 2.16 -3.46
CA GLN A 55 10.32 3.52 -3.98
C GLN A 55 11.31 4.28 -3.09
N THR A 56 12.54 4.47 -3.59
CA THR A 56 13.62 5.09 -2.79
C THR A 56 13.45 6.59 -2.53
N TRP A 57 12.51 7.23 -3.22
CA TRP A 57 12.23 8.66 -3.13
C TRP A 57 11.05 9.00 -2.19
N ILE A 58 10.26 7.99 -1.77
CA ILE A 58 9.21 8.17 -0.77
C ILE A 58 9.91 8.14 0.59
N THR A 59 10.00 9.30 1.24
CA THR A 59 10.53 9.43 2.60
C THR A 59 9.63 10.36 3.41
N PRO A 60 9.72 10.33 4.76
CA PRO A 60 8.96 11.23 5.61
C PRO A 60 9.23 12.72 5.33
N GLU A 61 10.43 13.06 4.86
CA GLU A 61 10.85 14.44 4.57
C GLU A 61 10.38 14.93 3.21
N THR A 62 10.34 14.06 2.20
CA THR A 62 9.99 14.44 0.83
C THR A 62 8.49 14.31 0.57
N GLU A 63 7.89 13.23 1.07
CA GLU A 63 6.55 12.78 0.72
C GLU A 63 5.83 12.18 1.95
N PRO A 64 5.62 12.98 3.02
CA PRO A 64 5.13 12.48 4.30
C PRO A 64 3.82 11.70 4.22
N LEU A 65 2.89 12.11 3.34
CA LEU A 65 1.62 11.40 3.17
C LEU A 65 1.79 10.04 2.46
N LEU A 66 2.66 9.96 1.46
CA LEU A 66 2.92 8.68 0.76
C LEU A 66 3.73 7.72 1.64
N ASP A 67 4.64 8.25 2.45
CA ASP A 67 5.37 7.48 3.46
C ASP A 67 4.41 6.89 4.51
N GLU A 68 3.46 7.70 5.02
CA GLU A 68 2.45 7.20 5.96
C GLU A 68 1.55 6.13 5.33
N ILE A 69 1.16 6.29 4.06
CA ILE A 69 0.41 5.27 3.31
C ILE A 69 1.25 3.99 3.18
N CYS A 70 2.53 4.09 2.85
CA CYS A 70 3.43 2.94 2.76
C CYS A 70 3.51 2.18 4.10
N ASN A 71 3.66 2.91 5.21
CA ASN A 71 3.70 2.32 6.54
C ASN A 71 2.41 1.55 6.87
N TYR A 72 1.24 2.12 6.58
CA TYR A 72 -0.04 1.42 6.80
C TYR A 72 -0.29 0.28 5.82
N ALA A 73 0.18 0.39 4.57
CA ALA A 73 0.12 -0.71 3.60
C ALA A 73 0.96 -1.92 4.07
N VAL A 74 2.16 -1.67 4.60
CA VAL A 74 3.01 -2.71 5.20
C VAL A 74 2.38 -3.24 6.50
N ALA A 75 1.71 -2.40 7.29
CA ALA A 75 1.05 -2.85 8.52
C ALA A 75 -0.07 -3.85 8.22
N VAL A 76 -0.96 -3.56 7.27
CA VAL A 76 -2.05 -4.48 6.89
C VAL A 76 -1.56 -5.72 6.15
N ASP A 77 -0.39 -5.65 5.51
CA ASP A 77 0.27 -6.80 4.91
C ASP A 77 0.81 -7.79 5.97
N ASN A 78 1.38 -7.24 7.05
CA ASN A 78 1.88 -8.03 8.17
C ASN A 78 0.76 -8.58 9.07
N ASP A 79 -0.29 -7.78 9.31
CA ASP A 79 -1.47 -8.17 10.09
C ASP A 79 -2.76 -7.68 9.42
N HIS A 80 -3.27 -8.49 8.51
CA HIS A 80 -4.52 -8.20 7.82
C HIS A 80 -5.76 -8.25 8.73
N THR A 81 -5.65 -8.77 9.96
CA THR A 81 -6.77 -8.80 10.90
C THR A 81 -6.98 -7.46 11.61
N ASP A 82 -6.01 -6.55 11.52
CA ASP A 82 -6.12 -5.20 12.05
C ASP A 82 -7.04 -4.32 11.19
N LYS A 83 -8.31 -4.34 11.55
CA LYS A 83 -9.35 -3.51 10.95
C LYS A 83 -9.01 -2.01 11.01
N GLU A 84 -8.46 -1.52 12.11
CA GLU A 84 -8.19 -0.08 12.27
C GLU A 84 -7.08 0.37 11.32
N ALA A 85 -6.08 -0.49 11.08
CA ALA A 85 -5.04 -0.25 10.08
C ALA A 85 -5.60 -0.15 8.66
N TRP A 86 -6.55 -1.01 8.27
CA TRP A 86 -7.24 -0.91 6.98
C TRP A 86 -8.05 0.37 6.83
N GLU A 87 -8.80 0.76 7.87
CA GLU A 87 -9.58 2.00 7.87
C GLU A 87 -8.67 3.22 7.75
N LYS A 88 -7.55 3.22 8.48
CA LYS A 88 -6.57 4.30 8.44
C LYS A 88 -5.87 4.39 7.08
N LEU A 89 -5.51 3.26 6.48
CA LEU A 89 -4.94 3.20 5.14
C LEU A 89 -5.86 3.87 4.11
N LEU A 90 -7.15 3.53 4.12
CA LEU A 90 -8.14 4.16 3.23
C LEU A 90 -8.29 5.67 3.50
N GLU A 91 -8.33 6.10 4.78
CA GLU A 91 -8.40 7.51 5.16
C GLU A 91 -7.22 8.32 4.59
N LEU A 92 -6.02 7.73 4.57
CA LEU A 92 -4.82 8.37 4.03
C LEU A 92 -4.85 8.40 2.50
N ILE A 93 -5.25 7.30 1.85
CA ILE A 93 -5.41 7.25 0.39
C ILE A 93 -6.43 8.30 -0.10
N ASP A 94 -7.48 8.56 0.66
CA ASP A 94 -8.48 9.59 0.34
C ASP A 94 -7.95 11.04 0.38
N LYS A 95 -6.78 11.26 0.97
CA LYS A 95 -6.12 12.58 1.02
C LYS A 95 -5.18 12.82 -0.16
N LEU A 96 -4.93 11.82 -1.02
CA LEU A 96 -4.09 11.92 -2.22
C LEU A 96 -4.81 12.58 -3.40
#